data_AF-A0AAC8TCJ9-F1
#
_entry.id   AF-A0AAC8TCJ9-F1
#
_cell.length_a   1.000
_cell.length_b   1.000
_cell.length_c   1.000
_cell.angle_alpha   90.00
_cell.angle_beta   90.00
_cell.angle_gamma   90.00
#
_symmetry.space_group_name_H-M   'P 1'
#
loop_
_entity.id
_entity.type
_entity.pdbx_description
1 polymer ?
#
loop_
_entity_poly.entity_id
_entity_poly.type
_entity_poly.pdbx_seq_one_letter_code
_entity_poly.pdbx_strand_id
1 'polypeptide(L)'
;MAYDGELVKMENGRWARFQRCQVYRPGVEDAGETMMLIAVELDERYQLLLDEVADSLAQYRHRGIPVQARLDEAQRLTLHPEESSALH
;
A
#
# COMPACT_ATOMS: atom_id res chain seq x y z
N MET A 1 -10.59 -2.08 8.10
CA MET A 1 -10.83 -3.16 7.12
C MET A 1 -9.92 -2.87 5.94
N ALA A 2 -9.28 -3.89 5.36
CA ALA A 2 -8.38 -3.69 4.23
C ALA A 2 -9.15 -3.49 2.92
N TYR A 3 -8.63 -2.69 2.01
CA TYR A 3 -9.23 -2.38 0.71
C TYR A 3 -8.39 -2.91 -0.45
N ASP A 4 -9.02 -3.12 -1.60
CA ASP A 4 -8.31 -3.48 -2.83
C ASP A 4 -7.34 -2.35 -3.22
N GLY A 5 -6.10 -2.72 -3.53
CA GLY A 5 -5.01 -1.79 -3.83
C GLY A 5 -4.28 -1.23 -2.61
N GLU A 6 -4.73 -1.48 -1.38
CA GLU A 6 -4.07 -0.99 -0.17
C GLU A 6 -2.67 -1.61 0.00
N LEU A 7 -1.67 -0.76 0.26
CA LEU A 7 -0.30 -1.18 0.56
C LEU A 7 -0.16 -1.47 2.05
N VAL A 8 0.46 -2.61 2.37
CA VAL A 8 0.69 -3.05 3.74
C VAL A 8 2.13 -3.56 3.89
N LYS A 9 2.75 -3.25 5.03
CA LYS A 9 4.01 -3.90 5.43
C LYS A 9 3.66 -5.14 6.26
N MET A 10 3.98 -6.32 5.73
CA MET A 10 3.71 -7.60 6.37
C MET A 10 4.64 -7.82 7.58
N GLU A 11 4.32 -8.79 8.44
CA GLU A 11 5.10 -9.10 9.64
C GLU A 11 6.54 -9.53 9.33
N ASN A 12 6.78 -10.13 8.16
CA ASN A 12 8.11 -10.48 7.68
C ASN A 12 8.92 -9.27 7.16
N GLY A 13 8.38 -8.06 7.26
CA GLY A 13 9.02 -6.82 6.82
C GLY A 13 8.85 -6.51 5.33
N ARG A 14 8.21 -7.38 4.54
CA ARG A 14 7.99 -7.19 3.10
C ARG A 14 6.72 -6.39 2.84
N TRP A 15 6.74 -5.55 1.82
CA TRP A 15 5.57 -4.86 1.29
C TRP A 15 4.69 -5.78 0.47
N ALA A 16 3.38 -5.64 0.65
CA ALA A 16 2.38 -6.29 -0.16
C ALA A 16 1.30 -5.29 -0.57
N ARG A 17 0.60 -5.60 -1.66
CA ARG A 17 -0.62 -4.90 -2.06
C ARG A 17 -1.79 -5.86 -1.94
N PHE A 18 -2.85 -5.41 -1.27
CA PHE A 18 -4.10 -6.17 -1.26
C PHE A 18 -4.70 -6.21 -2.66
N GLN A 19 -5.06 -7.41 -3.11
CA GLN A 19 -5.69 -7.62 -4.41
C GLN A 19 -6.90 -8.54 -4.26
N ARG A 20 -7.98 -8.20 -4.95
CA ARG A 20 -9.13 -9.08 -5.11
C ARG A 20 -8.80 -10.19 -6.11
N CYS A 21 -8.96 -11.43 -5.67
CA CYS A 21 -8.78 -12.63 -6.48
C CYS A 21 -10.07 -13.46 -6.46
N GLN A 22 -10.47 -13.94 -7.63
CA GLN A 22 -11.55 -14.91 -7.74
C GLN A 22 -11.01 -16.30 -7.43
N VAL A 23 -11.59 -16.96 -6.43
CA VAL A 23 -11.19 -18.32 -6.07
C VAL A 23 -12.15 -19.31 -6.70
N TYR A 24 -11.63 -20.12 -7.62
CA TYR A 24 -12.38 -21.25 -8.17
C TYR A 24 -12.38 -22.42 -7.17
N ARG A 25 -13.57 -22.88 -6.79
CA ARG A 25 -13.77 -24.07 -5.94
C ARG A 25 -14.50 -25.16 -6.74
N PRO A 26 -13.80 -26.21 -7.20
CA PRO A 26 -14.46 -27.31 -7.90
C PRO A 26 -15.40 -28.08 -6.95
N GLY A 27 -16.62 -28.37 -7.39
CA GLY A 27 -17.58 -29.25 -6.67
C GLY A 27 -18.66 -28.54 -5.84
N VAL A 28 -18.80 -27.21 -5.94
CA VAL A 28 -19.88 -26.46 -5.29
C VAL A 28 -20.78 -25.88 -6.38
N GLU A 29 -22.03 -26.35 -6.47
CA GLU A 29 -23.01 -25.97 -7.50
C GLU A 29 -23.47 -24.50 -7.42
N ASP A 30 -23.24 -23.85 -6.27
CA ASP A 30 -23.55 -22.44 -6.02
C ASP A 30 -22.27 -21.63 -5.76
N ALA A 31 -21.18 -21.97 -6.48
CA ALA A 31 -19.93 -21.22 -6.43
C ALA A 31 -20.07 -19.87 -7.16
N GLY A 32 -21.00 -19.04 -6.67
CA GLY A 32 -20.93 -17.61 -6.82
C GLY A 32 -19.50 -17.18 -6.54
N GLU A 33 -18.95 -16.43 -7.49
CA GLU A 33 -17.56 -16.01 -7.58
C GLU A 33 -17.05 -15.58 -6.20
N THR A 34 -16.39 -16.49 -5.48
CA THR A 34 -15.93 -16.17 -4.12
C THR A 34 -14.72 -15.26 -4.28
N MET A 35 -14.96 -13.96 -4.10
CA MET A 35 -13.92 -12.95 -4.15
C MET A 35 -13.18 -12.91 -2.81
N MET A 36 -11.89 -13.26 -2.85
CA MET A 36 -11.01 -13.20 -1.71
C MET A 36 -10.07 -12.00 -1.84
N LEU A 37 -9.85 -11.28 -0.74
CA LEU A 37 -8.82 -10.27 -0.67
C LEU A 37 -7.53 -10.92 -0.18
N ILE A 38 -6.47 -10.88 -0.99
CA ILE A 38 -5.17 -11.47 -0.67
C ILE A 38 -4.10 -10.38 -0.63
N ALA A 39 -3.16 -10.47 0.30
CA ALA A 39 -1.97 -9.64 0.28
C ALA A 39 -0.95 -10.27 -0.68
N VAL A 40 -0.65 -9.59 -1.78
CA VAL A 40 0.33 -10.05 -2.78
C VAL A 40 1.62 -9.30 -2.55
N GLU A 41 2.69 -10.03 -2.23
CA GLU A 41 4.03 -9.46 -2.07
C GLU A 41 4.47 -8.73 -3.34
N LEU A 42 5.09 -7.56 -3.19
CA LEU A 42 5.61 -6.79 -4.31
C LEU A 42 6.99 -7.25 -4.74
N ASP A 43 7.33 -7.02 -6.02
CA ASP A 43 8.67 -7.28 -6.54
C ASP A 43 9.74 -6.45 -5.83
N GLU A 44 10.97 -6.97 -5.81
CA GLU A 44 12.12 -6.40 -5.09
C GLU A 44 12.36 -4.92 -5.37
N ARG A 45 12.16 -4.47 -6.61
CA ARG A 45 12.30 -3.05 -6.98
C ARG A 45 11.37 -2.15 -6.17
N TYR A 46 10.12 -2.57 -5.98
CA TYR A 46 9.14 -1.79 -5.22
C TYR A 46 9.36 -1.91 -3.71
N GLN A 47 9.90 -3.03 -3.25
CA GLN A 47 10.27 -3.23 -1.84
C GLN A 47 11.26 -2.17 -1.39
N LEU A 48 12.37 -2.04 -2.14
CA LEU A 48 13.42 -1.06 -1.87
C LEU A 48 12.89 0.37 -1.93
N LEU A 49 12.13 0.72 -2.96
CA LEU A 49 11.54 2.05 -3.09
C LEU A 49 10.64 2.39 -1.90
N LEU A 50 9.76 1.48 -1.49
CA LEU A 50 8.83 1.70 -0.38
C LEU A 50 9.53 1.76 0.98
N ASP A 51 10.63 1.02 1.17
CA ASP A 51 11.46 1.14 2.37
C ASP A 51 12.14 2.51 2.47
N GLU A 52 12.75 2.99 1.39
CA GLU A 52 13.34 4.33 1.34
C GLU A 52 12.29 5.43 1.65
N VAL A 53 11.07 5.26 1.13
CA VAL A 53 9.95 6.18 1.42
C VAL A 53 9.61 6.15 2.90
N ALA A 54 9.39 4.95 3.44
CA ALA A 54 8.95 4.78 4.82
C ALA A 54 9.98 5.34 5.81
N ASP A 55 11.25 5.11 5.55
CA ASP A 55 12.36 5.65 6.35
C ASP A 55 12.41 7.17 6.26
N SER A 56 12.26 7.75 5.07
CA SER A 56 12.23 9.20 4.88
C SER A 56 11.05 9.83 5.62
N LEU A 57 9.83 9.28 5.45
CA LEU A 57 8.63 9.73 6.16
C LEU A 57 8.78 9.62 7.69
N ALA A 58 9.42 8.56 8.19
CA ALA A 58 9.68 8.39 9.61
C ALA A 58 10.60 9.50 10.15
N GLN A 59 11.61 9.91 9.38
CA GLN A 59 12.50 11.02 9.75
C GLN A 59 11.76 12.35 9.85
N TYR A 60 10.88 12.67 8.89
CA TYR A 60 10.06 13.89 8.96
C TYR A 60 9.09 13.85 10.13
N ARG A 61 8.44 12.71 10.37
CA ARG A 61 7.55 12.51 11.53
C ARG A 61 8.28 12.72 12.86
N HIS A 62 9.51 12.21 12.98
CA HIS A 62 10.32 12.40 14.18
C HIS A 62 10.68 13.88 14.43
N ARG A 63 10.74 14.69 13.36
CA ARG A 63 10.93 16.14 13.43
C ARG A 63 9.63 16.93 13.59
N GLY A 64 8.48 16.25 13.69
CA GLY A 64 7.16 16.87 13.79
C GLY A 64 6.72 17.58 12.51
N ILE A 65 7.31 17.26 11.36
CA ILE A 65 6.97 17.86 10.07
C ILE A 65 5.99 16.91 9.37
N PRO A 66 4.72 17.33 9.17
CA PRO A 66 3.75 16.50 8.49
C PRO A 66 4.03 16.53 6.97
N VAL A 67 4.29 15.35 6.40
CA VAL A 67 4.55 15.18 4.96
C VAL A 67 3.80 13.95 4.43
N GLN A 68 3.36 14.03 3.18
CA GLN A 68 2.77 12.95 2.41
C GLN A 68 3.69 12.56 1.25
N ALA A 69 3.83 11.26 1.01
CA ALA A 69 4.46 10.75 -0.18
C ALA A 69 3.44 10.63 -1.31
N ARG A 70 3.79 11.11 -2.51
CA ARG A 70 3.01 10.92 -3.73
C ARG A 70 3.89 10.28 -4.80
N LEU A 71 3.29 9.41 -5.60
CA LEU A 71 3.94 8.83 -6.78
C LEU A 71 3.39 9.56 -8.01
N ASP A 72 4.27 10.16 -8.81
CA ASP A 72 3.87 10.83 -10.05
C ASP A 72 3.63 9.84 -11.21
N GLU A 73 3.18 10.36 -12.35
CA GLU A 73 2.92 9.56 -13.56
C GLU A 73 4.18 8.87 -14.12
N ALA A 74 5.36 9.42 -13.81
CA ALA A 74 6.65 8.86 -14.19
C ALA A 74 7.18 7.84 -13.16
N GLN A 75 6.35 7.41 -12.20
CA GLN A 75 6.71 6.52 -11.10
C GLN A 75 7.84 7.06 -10.22
N ARG A 76 7.99 8.38 -10.16
CA ARG A 76 8.91 9.04 -9.24
C ARG A 76 8.17 9.39 -7.96
N LEU A 77 8.82 9.11 -6.85
CA LEU A 77 8.31 9.45 -5.54
C LEU A 77 8.70 10.87 -5.17
N THR A 78 7.73 11.67 -4.77
CA THR A 78 7.93 13.02 -4.22
C THR A 78 7.28 13.15 -2.85
N LEU A 79 7.93 13.90 -1.97
CA LEU A 79 7.40 14.26 -0.66
C LEU A 79 6.80 15.65 -0.73
N HIS A 80 5.57 15.78 -0.27
CA HIS A 80 4.83 17.03 -0.19
C HIS A 80 4.53 17.32 1.28
N PRO A 81 4.62 18.58 1.74
CA PRO A 81 4.05 18.95 3.03
C PRO A 81 2.57 18.54 3.07
N GLU A 82 2.10 18.03 4.20
CA GLU A 82 0.66 17.95 4.40
C GLU A 82 0.16 19.39 4.49
N GLU A 83 -0.58 19.83 3.48
CA GLU A 83 -1.37 21.05 3.61
C GLU A 83 -2.33 20.79 4.77
N SER A 84 -2.08 21.47 5.88
CA SER A 84 -3.03 21.53 6.98
C SER A 84 -4.31 22.10 6.39
N SER A 85 -5.28 21.25 6.08
CA SER A 85 -6.68 21.66 5.95
C SER A 85 -7.15 22.08 7.33
N ALA A 86 -6.63 23.19 7.80
CA ALA A 86 -7.26 24.01 8.80
C ALA A 86 -8.14 24.99 8.02
N LEU A 87 -9.44 24.93 8.33
CA LEU A 87 -10.52 25.87 8.00
C LEU A 87 -11.32 25.53 6.74
N HIS A 88 -12.42 24.79 6.93
CA HIS A 88 -13.72 25.45 7.10
C HIS A 88 -14.71 24.62 7.92
#